data_AF-A0A8T6CEX6-F1
#
_entry.id   AF-A0A8T6CEX6-F1
#
_cell.length_a   1.000
_cell.length_b   1.000
_cell.length_c   1.000
_cell.angle_alpha   90.00
_cell.angle_beta   90.00
_cell.angle_gamma   90.00
#
_symmetry.space_group_name_H-M   'P 1'
#
loop_
_entity.id
_entity.type
_entity.pdbx_description
1 polymer ?
#
loop_
_entity_poly.entity_id
_entity_poly.type
_entity_poly.pdbx_seq_one_letter_code
_entity_poly.pdbx_strand_id
1 'polypeptide(L)'
;MLRAPGLVRPSRSRDGGPYHRGMTLDTAADPHAEVVPERPPRKRQKRRRRRRGRLVDRPRIPVELELTGFAAGGVAMGRAPDGRIAFVEFGIPGERVIAEITSEESSYIEARTAMVLEESPERVEPRCEYYGRCGGCQLQHIAYGEQLRLKTGVVREQMRRIGRFEDAEVDEVLREMIGMNDPWAYRNHMRFTVRRDGDIGFMEHGTHRFLRVDHCEIANPEANRVLRNAQGRTMQTKQLTVRVGEHSGESLVQPKLRWRPGRRGNVRSGQQHYHELLRGARYRVSSPAFFQVNSRQAERLIELVVARARAVGPRLVADAYSGVGTFAVALAQVVPDVVTIEASSAAGDDAEVNLAPYDNVRRITGTVEEQLPALNPQPDVVVVDPPRAGLDASIIETVVDSDVRRVVYVSCDPATLARDLRRFVDGGFTIAEMQPIDMFPHTQHIECITTLDRAE
;
A
#
# COMPACT_ATOMS: atom_id res chain seq x y z
N MET A 1 -39.85 -57.70 -3.56
CA MET A 1 -39.64 -59.15 -3.78
C MET A 1 -38.15 -59.35 -4.06
N LEU A 2 -37.34 -59.61 -3.04
CA LEU A 2 -36.92 -60.93 -2.53
C LEU A 2 -36.10 -61.76 -3.54
N ARG A 3 -34.77 -61.74 -3.37
CA ARG A 3 -33.87 -62.88 -3.04
C ARG A 3 -32.52 -62.82 -3.77
N ALA A 4 -31.45 -62.71 -2.98
CA ALA A 4 -30.13 -63.32 -3.22
C ALA A 4 -30.25 -64.85 -2.98
N PRO A 5 -29.26 -65.72 -3.33
CA PRO A 5 -27.91 -65.72 -2.70
C PRO A 5 -26.76 -66.28 -3.59
N GLY A 6 -25.51 -66.25 -3.08
CA GLY A 6 -24.45 -67.16 -3.53
C GLY A 6 -23.01 -66.67 -3.35
N LEU A 7 -22.41 -66.93 -2.19
CA LEU A 7 -20.98 -66.78 -1.88
C LEU A 7 -20.08 -67.66 -2.75
N VAL A 8 -18.84 -67.23 -3.06
CA VAL A 8 -17.56 -67.94 -2.76
C VAL A 8 -16.39 -66.93 -2.80
N ARG A 9 -15.54 -66.93 -1.77
CA ARG A 9 -14.13 -66.44 -1.79
C ARG A 9 -13.23 -67.65 -1.51
N PRO A 10 -12.04 -67.75 -2.14
CA PRO A 10 -10.77 -67.49 -1.42
C PRO A 10 -9.73 -66.86 -2.40
N SER A 11 -8.48 -66.49 -2.12
CA SER A 11 -7.60 -66.22 -0.97
C SER A 11 -6.33 -65.51 -1.51
N ARG A 12 -5.60 -64.85 -0.61
CA ARG A 12 -4.34 -64.07 -0.73
C ARG A 12 -3.17 -64.67 -1.55
N SER A 13 -2.39 -63.78 -2.19
CA SER A 13 -0.91 -63.61 -2.10
C SER A 13 -0.52 -62.35 -2.91
N ARG A 14 0.10 -61.29 -2.36
CA ARG A 14 1.51 -61.02 -1.99
C ARG A 14 2.55 -61.12 -3.12
N ASP A 15 3.17 -59.95 -3.34
CA ASP A 15 4.55 -59.67 -3.75
C ASP A 15 5.00 -59.88 -5.20
N GLY A 16 5.72 -58.87 -5.71
CA GLY A 16 6.69 -59.00 -6.80
C GLY A 16 6.50 -58.05 -7.98
N GLY A 17 7.21 -56.90 -7.98
CA GLY A 17 7.80 -56.39 -9.24
C GLY A 17 8.97 -57.30 -9.67
N PRO A 18 9.91 -56.91 -10.55
CA PRO A 18 10.05 -55.70 -11.38
C PRO A 18 10.29 -56.06 -12.88
N TYR A 19 11.10 -55.29 -13.63
CA TYR A 19 11.52 -55.41 -15.06
C TYR A 19 10.71 -54.54 -16.06
N HIS A 20 11.27 -53.86 -17.05
CA HIS A 20 12.63 -53.40 -17.38
C HIS A 20 12.49 -52.38 -18.54
N ARG A 21 13.55 -51.59 -18.77
CA ARG A 21 13.74 -50.59 -19.85
C ARG A 21 13.64 -51.15 -21.28
N GLY A 22 13.23 -50.29 -22.22
CA GLY A 22 13.52 -50.44 -23.67
C GLY A 22 12.94 -49.33 -24.57
N MET A 23 13.78 -48.34 -24.90
CA MET A 23 13.97 -47.64 -26.20
C MET A 23 12.73 -47.26 -27.06
N THR A 24 12.37 -45.97 -27.09
CA THR A 24 12.63 -44.92 -28.13
C THR A 24 11.85 -45.06 -29.44
N LEU A 25 11.03 -44.05 -29.75
CA LEU A 25 10.92 -43.47 -31.09
C LEU A 25 10.55 -41.98 -30.97
N ASP A 26 11.32 -41.17 -31.70
CA ASP A 26 11.24 -39.72 -31.87
C ASP A 26 9.84 -39.21 -32.25
N THR A 27 9.46 -38.06 -31.68
CA THR A 27 8.71 -37.04 -32.43
C THR A 27 9.16 -35.64 -31.98
N ALA A 28 9.33 -34.80 -33.00
CA ALA A 28 9.92 -33.47 -33.05
C ALA A 28 9.55 -32.47 -31.93
N ALA A 29 10.55 -31.67 -31.57
CA ALA A 29 10.54 -30.60 -30.60
C ALA A 29 9.81 -29.33 -31.08
N ASP A 30 9.15 -28.65 -30.15
CA ASP A 30 8.54 -27.33 -30.26
C ASP A 30 9.62 -26.22 -30.24
N PRO A 31 9.71 -25.34 -31.26
CA PRO A 31 10.74 -24.31 -31.36
C PRO A 31 10.51 -23.05 -30.50
N HIS A 32 9.57 -23.05 -29.54
CA HIS A 32 9.33 -21.90 -28.64
C HIS A 32 9.50 -22.17 -27.14
N ALA A 33 10.23 -23.22 -26.74
CA ALA A 33 10.60 -23.43 -25.34
C ALA A 33 11.76 -22.50 -24.93
N GLU A 34 11.44 -21.36 -24.33
CA GLU A 34 12.43 -20.49 -23.68
C GLU A 34 13.18 -21.25 -22.57
N VAL A 35 14.50 -21.27 -22.70
CA VAL A 35 15.46 -21.85 -21.74
C VAL A 35 15.45 -21.02 -20.46
N VAL A 36 14.88 -21.57 -19.38
CA VAL A 36 15.01 -21.02 -18.04
C VAL A 36 16.45 -21.26 -17.54
N PRO A 37 17.26 -20.24 -17.24
CA PRO A 37 18.59 -20.47 -16.70
C PRO A 37 18.50 -21.07 -15.30
N GLU A 38 19.20 -22.20 -15.08
CA GLU A 38 19.30 -22.86 -13.79
C GLU A 38 19.95 -21.92 -12.76
N ARG A 39 19.21 -21.61 -11.69
CA ARG A 39 19.75 -20.88 -10.54
C ARG A 39 20.84 -21.72 -9.84
N PRO A 40 22.02 -21.16 -9.55
CA PRO A 40 23.03 -21.88 -8.78
C PRO A 40 22.51 -22.22 -7.37
N PRO A 41 22.94 -23.35 -6.78
CA PRO A 41 22.43 -23.84 -5.51
C PRO A 41 22.74 -22.84 -4.40
N ARG A 42 21.69 -22.26 -3.80
CA ARG A 42 21.82 -21.36 -2.63
C ARG A 42 22.44 -22.12 -1.46
N LYS A 43 23.65 -21.73 -1.07
CA LYS A 43 24.27 -22.13 0.21
C LYS A 43 23.28 -21.80 1.34
N ARG A 44 22.85 -22.82 2.09
CA ARG A 44 22.00 -22.69 3.28
C ARG A 44 22.74 -21.93 4.37
N GLN A 45 22.65 -20.60 4.38
CA GLN A 45 22.91 -19.84 5.60
C GLN A 45 21.82 -20.20 6.61
N LYS A 46 22.22 -20.80 7.74
CA LYS A 46 21.35 -21.01 8.91
C LYS A 46 20.91 -19.65 9.45
N ARG A 47 19.84 -19.08 8.89
CA ARG A 47 19.09 -17.99 9.52
C ARG A 47 18.58 -18.52 10.86
N ARG A 48 19.16 -18.02 11.96
CA ARG A 48 18.54 -18.10 13.30
C ARG A 48 17.14 -17.50 13.17
N ARG A 49 16.12 -18.34 13.07
CA ARG A 49 14.72 -17.92 13.22
C ARG A 49 14.60 -17.37 14.64
N ARG A 50 14.59 -16.05 14.81
CA ARG A 50 14.01 -15.44 16.02
C ARG A 50 12.58 -15.99 16.09
N ARG A 51 12.30 -16.79 17.13
CA ARG A 51 10.93 -17.19 17.45
C ARG A 51 10.18 -15.90 17.77
N ARG A 52 9.42 -15.35 16.81
CA ARG A 52 8.32 -14.44 17.15
C ARG A 52 7.42 -15.22 18.11
N GLY A 53 7.19 -14.64 19.29
CA GLY A 53 6.38 -15.25 20.35
C GLY A 53 5.06 -15.75 19.78
N ARG A 54 4.68 -16.96 20.19
CA ARG A 54 3.36 -17.54 19.90
C ARG A 54 2.31 -16.63 20.55
N LEU A 55 1.43 -16.03 19.74
CA LEU A 55 0.19 -15.40 20.19
C LEU A 55 -0.81 -16.48 20.62
N VAL A 56 -0.67 -17.12 21.79
CA VAL A 56 -1.78 -17.87 22.42
C VAL A 56 -1.55 -18.04 23.94
N ASP A 57 -2.58 -17.70 24.73
CA ASP A 57 -2.84 -18.12 26.13
C ASP A 57 -1.90 -17.66 27.26
N ARG A 58 -1.71 -16.35 27.40
CA ARG A 58 -1.52 -15.76 28.74
C ARG A 58 -2.74 -14.90 29.06
N PRO A 59 -3.27 -14.93 30.31
CA PRO A 59 -4.26 -13.95 30.72
C PRO A 59 -3.68 -12.56 30.43
N ARG A 60 -4.37 -11.80 29.60
CA ARG A 60 -3.96 -10.44 29.24
C ARG A 60 -4.04 -9.63 30.51
N ILE A 61 -2.89 -9.23 31.05
CA ILE A 61 -2.84 -8.45 32.28
C ILE A 61 -3.38 -7.07 31.91
N PRO A 62 -4.57 -6.67 32.42
CA PRO A 62 -5.05 -5.32 32.19
C PRO A 62 -4.16 -4.36 32.96
N VAL A 63 -3.77 -3.27 32.31
CA VAL A 63 -3.02 -2.18 32.94
C VAL A 63 -3.80 -0.89 32.77
N GLU A 64 -3.90 -0.10 33.83
CA GLU A 64 -4.43 1.27 33.73
C GLU A 64 -3.32 2.18 33.20
N LEU A 65 -3.63 2.96 32.17
CA LEU A 65 -2.69 3.86 31.50
C LEU A 65 -3.32 5.22 31.26
N GLU A 66 -2.53 6.26 31.48
CA GLU A 66 -2.77 7.58 30.92
C GLU A 66 -2.06 7.70 29.57
N LEU A 67 -2.81 8.07 28.54
CA LEU A 67 -2.33 8.21 27.18
C LEU A 67 -1.96 9.68 26.94
N THR A 68 -0.71 9.95 26.55
CA THR A 68 -0.14 11.31 26.48
C THR A 68 0.40 11.68 25.11
N GLY A 69 0.69 10.70 24.25
CA GLY A 69 1.25 10.95 22.92
C GLY A 69 0.67 10.06 21.84
N PHE A 70 1.08 10.27 20.60
CA PHE A 70 0.64 9.49 19.44
C PHE A 70 1.83 9.16 18.55
N ALA A 71 1.90 7.93 18.04
CA ALA A 71 3.04 7.45 17.28
C ALA A 71 2.64 6.91 15.89
N ALA A 72 3.65 6.79 15.04
CA ALA A 72 3.55 5.98 13.82
C ALA A 72 3.05 4.58 14.21
N GLY A 73 2.12 4.03 13.43
CA GLY A 73 1.31 2.89 13.88
C GLY A 73 -0.18 3.24 14.03
N GLY A 74 -0.49 4.53 14.21
CA GLY A 74 -1.84 4.95 14.60
C GLY A 74 -2.17 4.51 16.03
N VAL A 75 -1.17 4.57 16.91
CA VAL A 75 -1.25 4.09 18.30
C VAL A 75 -1.00 5.26 19.26
N ALA A 76 -1.77 5.31 20.33
CA ALA A 76 -1.51 6.21 21.43
C ALA A 76 -0.33 5.71 22.26
N MET A 77 0.33 6.61 22.97
CA MET A 77 1.47 6.33 23.82
C MET A 77 1.17 6.71 25.26
N GLY A 78 1.60 5.85 26.19
CA GLY A 78 1.60 6.11 27.62
C GLY A 78 2.84 5.55 28.28
N ARG A 79 2.88 5.59 29.63
CA ARG A 79 3.92 4.90 30.41
C ARG A 79 3.28 3.83 31.28
N ALA A 80 3.79 2.61 31.18
CA ALA A 80 3.39 1.52 32.05
C ALA A 80 3.88 1.77 33.49
N PRO A 81 3.27 1.15 34.52
CA PRO A 81 3.69 1.32 35.92
C PRO A 81 5.17 0.97 36.18
N ASP A 82 5.77 0.11 35.35
CA ASP A 82 7.19 -0.27 35.41
C ASP A 82 8.13 0.69 34.65
N GLY A 83 7.60 1.79 34.11
CA GLY A 83 8.35 2.83 33.39
C GLY A 83 8.55 2.58 31.90
N ARG A 84 8.20 1.40 31.37
CA ARG A 84 8.27 1.11 29.93
C ARG A 84 7.30 1.98 29.13
N ILE A 85 7.64 2.26 27.88
CA ILE A 85 6.72 2.92 26.94
C ILE A 85 5.61 1.93 26.58
N ALA A 86 4.35 2.38 26.61
CA ALA A 86 3.21 1.60 26.17
C ALA A 86 2.68 2.15 24.85
N PHE A 87 2.59 1.31 23.82
CA PHE A 87 1.92 1.62 22.56
C PHE A 87 0.52 0.98 22.57
N VAL A 88 -0.52 1.79 22.51
CA VAL A 88 -1.90 1.37 22.77
C VAL A 88 -2.75 1.58 21.53
N GLU A 89 -3.22 0.48 20.93
CA GLU A 89 -4.21 0.52 19.85
C GLU A 89 -5.58 0.99 20.36
N PHE A 90 -6.29 1.77 19.54
CA PHE A 90 -7.65 2.27 19.81
C PHE A 90 -7.79 3.24 21.01
N GLY A 91 -6.68 3.83 21.44
CA GLY A 91 -6.64 4.93 22.40
C GLY A 91 -6.37 6.28 21.72
N ILE A 92 -6.75 7.35 22.41
CA ILE A 92 -6.52 8.75 22.02
C ILE A 92 -5.67 9.43 23.10
N PRO A 93 -4.69 10.28 22.75
CA PRO A 93 -4.02 11.12 23.75
C PRO A 93 -5.02 11.93 24.57
N GLY A 94 -4.77 12.05 25.87
CA GLY A 94 -5.66 12.66 26.86
C GLY A 94 -6.60 11.67 27.56
N GLU A 95 -6.65 10.41 27.14
CA GLU A 95 -7.51 9.40 27.78
C GLU A 95 -6.83 8.68 28.94
N ARG A 96 -7.65 8.26 29.91
CA ARG A 96 -7.29 7.21 30.85
C ARG A 96 -8.01 5.92 30.47
N VAL A 97 -7.27 4.82 30.32
CA VAL A 97 -7.79 3.56 29.79
C VAL A 97 -7.34 2.36 30.61
N ILE A 98 -8.15 1.30 30.58
CA ILE A 98 -7.68 -0.05 30.85
C ILE A 98 -7.24 -0.66 29.52
N ALA A 99 -5.95 -0.99 29.42
CA ALA A 99 -5.36 -1.59 28.23
C ALA A 99 -4.95 -3.05 28.49
N GLU A 100 -5.30 -3.93 27.56
CA GLU A 100 -4.85 -5.32 27.56
C GLU A 100 -3.52 -5.45 26.83
N ILE A 101 -2.48 -5.94 27.54
CA ILE A 101 -1.17 -6.18 26.93
C ILE A 101 -1.28 -7.28 25.86
N THR A 102 -0.86 -6.97 24.64
CA THR A 102 -0.85 -7.87 23.49
C THR A 102 0.53 -8.44 23.21
N SER A 103 1.59 -7.69 23.51
CA SER A 103 2.98 -8.15 23.42
C SER A 103 3.87 -7.38 24.39
N GLU A 104 5.00 -7.98 24.76
CA GLU A 104 5.97 -7.37 25.66
C GLU A 104 7.39 -7.50 25.09
N GLU A 105 8.11 -6.40 25.12
CA GLU A 105 9.52 -6.32 24.80
C GLU A 105 10.28 -5.72 26.00
N SER A 106 11.61 -5.75 25.95
CA SER A 106 12.45 -5.29 27.07
C SER A 106 12.30 -3.80 27.37
N SER A 107 11.96 -2.98 26.37
CA SER A 107 11.89 -1.52 26.48
C SER A 107 10.49 -0.94 26.29
N TYR A 108 9.53 -1.73 25.82
CA TYR A 108 8.16 -1.28 25.58
C TYR A 108 7.16 -2.43 25.70
N ILE A 109 5.89 -2.07 25.81
CA ILE A 109 4.75 -2.98 25.67
C ILE A 109 3.86 -2.53 24.52
N GLU A 110 3.25 -3.49 23.84
CA GLU A 110 2.12 -3.23 22.95
C GLU A 110 0.85 -3.67 23.67
N ALA A 111 -0.17 -2.84 23.62
CA ALA A 111 -1.44 -3.09 24.25
C ALA A 111 -2.59 -2.60 23.36
N ARG A 112 -3.80 -2.98 23.76
CA ARG A 112 -5.04 -2.56 23.12
C ARG A 112 -5.99 -2.01 24.16
N THR A 113 -6.61 -0.87 23.90
CA THR A 113 -7.67 -0.32 24.76
C THR A 113 -8.80 -1.34 24.89
N ALA A 114 -9.06 -1.78 26.12
CA ALA A 114 -10.15 -2.69 26.47
C ALA A 114 -11.35 -1.92 27.03
N MET A 115 -11.09 -0.86 27.80
CA MET A 115 -12.11 0.03 28.35
C MET A 115 -11.54 1.44 28.50
N VAL A 116 -12.35 2.45 28.19
CA VAL A 116 -12.00 3.86 28.42
C VAL A 116 -12.61 4.28 29.75
N LEU A 117 -11.79 4.83 30.64
CA LEU A 117 -12.19 5.33 31.96
C LEU A 117 -12.51 6.83 31.91
N GLU A 118 -11.70 7.58 31.16
CA GLU A 118 -11.90 9.00 30.86
C GLU A 118 -11.71 9.21 29.37
N GLU A 119 -12.78 9.64 28.69
CA GLU A 119 -12.81 9.79 27.23
C GLU A 119 -12.24 11.14 26.80
N SER A 120 -11.53 11.13 25.66
CA SER A 120 -11.14 12.35 24.97
C SER A 120 -12.39 12.99 24.33
N PRO A 121 -12.51 14.34 24.30
CA PRO A 121 -13.58 15.01 23.57
C PRO A 121 -13.59 14.68 22.06
N GLU A 122 -12.45 14.21 21.53
CA GLU A 122 -12.30 13.82 20.13
C GLU A 122 -12.67 12.35 19.87
N ARG A 123 -13.13 11.60 20.90
CA ARG A 123 -13.63 10.24 20.71
C ARG A 123 -15.00 10.27 20.03
N VAL A 124 -15.15 9.46 18.99
CA VAL A 124 -16.42 9.28 18.27
C VAL A 124 -16.74 7.79 18.13
N GLU A 125 -18.02 7.48 17.98
CA GLU A 125 -18.45 6.11 17.72
C GLU A 125 -18.06 5.69 16.28
N PRO A 126 -17.31 4.58 16.10
CA PRO A 126 -16.95 4.08 14.78
C PRO A 126 -18.19 3.75 13.93
N ARG A 127 -18.22 4.22 12.68
CA ARG A 127 -19.32 3.97 11.75
C ARG A 127 -19.41 2.50 11.30
N CYS A 128 -18.28 1.80 11.22
CA CYS A 128 -18.20 0.44 10.68
C CYS A 128 -18.39 -0.62 11.77
N GLU A 129 -19.38 -1.51 11.61
CA GLU A 129 -19.65 -2.62 12.54
C GLU A 129 -18.47 -3.60 12.72
N TYR A 130 -17.55 -3.65 11.75
CA TYR A 130 -16.38 -4.50 11.77
C TYR A 130 -15.15 -3.83 12.41
N TYR A 131 -15.26 -2.58 12.82
CA TYR A 131 -14.14 -1.82 13.37
C TYR A 131 -13.58 -2.49 14.65
N GLY A 132 -12.26 -2.38 14.85
CA GLY A 132 -11.55 -3.09 15.91
C GLY A 132 -11.36 -4.61 15.68
N ARG A 133 -12.08 -5.21 14.73
CA ARG A 133 -11.89 -6.60 14.29
C ARG A 133 -11.28 -6.70 12.90
N CYS A 134 -11.71 -5.87 11.96
CA CYS A 134 -11.15 -5.78 10.62
C CYS A 134 -9.76 -5.10 10.67
N GLY A 135 -8.76 -5.66 9.98
CA GLY A 135 -7.42 -5.04 9.88
C GLY A 135 -7.33 -3.83 8.94
N GLY A 136 -8.45 -3.34 8.41
CA GLY A 136 -8.46 -2.28 7.39
C GLY A 136 -8.33 -0.85 7.92
N CYS A 137 -9.02 -0.52 9.01
CA CYS A 137 -9.06 0.83 9.58
C CYS A 137 -8.57 0.81 11.03
N GLN A 138 -7.83 1.83 11.44
CA GLN A 138 -7.25 1.94 12.79
C GLN A 138 -7.78 3.14 13.56
N LEU A 139 -8.38 4.15 12.90
CA LEU A 139 -8.65 5.45 13.52
C LEU A 139 -10.13 5.88 13.53
N GLN A 140 -11.09 5.00 13.23
CA GLN A 140 -12.51 5.41 13.17
C GLN A 140 -13.09 5.90 14.52
N HIS A 141 -12.44 5.58 15.64
CA HIS A 141 -12.83 6.06 16.97
C HIS A 141 -12.38 7.49 17.25
N ILE A 142 -11.64 8.13 16.33
CA ILE A 142 -11.10 9.48 16.48
C ILE A 142 -11.83 10.40 15.51
N ALA A 143 -12.29 11.56 15.98
CA ALA A 143 -12.87 12.61 15.15
C ALA A 143 -11.92 12.96 14.00
N TYR A 144 -12.48 13.25 12.81
CA TYR A 144 -11.66 13.32 11.61
C TYR A 144 -10.62 14.45 11.64
N GLY A 145 -10.97 15.64 12.14
CA GLY A 145 -10.02 16.73 12.32
C GLY A 145 -8.85 16.35 13.23
N GLU A 146 -9.13 15.62 14.30
CA GLU A 146 -8.10 15.11 15.21
C GLU A 146 -7.21 14.05 14.55
N GLN A 147 -7.75 13.19 13.66
CA GLN A 147 -6.92 12.28 12.87
C GLN A 147 -5.87 13.05 12.05
N LEU A 148 -6.27 14.15 11.39
CA LEU A 148 -5.36 14.98 10.60
C LEU A 148 -4.27 15.59 11.49
N ARG A 149 -4.66 16.18 12.63
CA ARG A 149 -3.73 16.78 13.60
C ARG A 149 -2.71 15.77 14.12
N LEU A 150 -3.18 14.60 14.56
CA LEU A 150 -2.33 13.53 15.08
C LEU A 150 -1.36 12.99 14.03
N LYS A 151 -1.82 12.81 12.78
CA LYS A 151 -0.97 12.38 11.68
C LYS A 151 0.09 13.43 11.31
N THR A 152 -0.26 14.72 11.29
CA THR A 152 0.73 15.80 11.13
C THR A 152 1.77 15.76 12.25
N GLY A 153 1.34 15.50 13.49
CA GLY A 153 2.24 15.28 14.63
C GLY A 153 3.20 14.10 14.43
N VAL A 154 2.74 13.00 13.82
CA VAL A 154 3.62 11.85 13.49
C VAL A 154 4.69 12.26 12.47
N VAL A 155 4.35 13.02 11.42
CA VAL A 155 5.34 13.51 10.44
C VAL A 155 6.39 14.36 11.14
N ARG A 156 5.95 15.33 11.94
CA ARG A 156 6.83 16.20 12.75
C ARG A 156 7.81 15.39 13.59
N GLU A 157 7.32 14.37 14.30
CA GLU A 157 8.15 13.55 15.18
C GLU A 157 9.17 12.71 14.40
N GLN A 158 8.83 12.20 13.21
CA GLN A 158 9.81 11.48 12.37
C GLN A 158 10.92 12.42 11.86
N MET A 159 10.57 13.66 11.49
CA MET A 159 11.57 14.65 11.07
C MET A 159 12.54 14.97 12.21
N ARG A 160 12.05 15.12 13.44
CA ARG A 160 12.89 15.35 14.62
C ARG A 160 13.74 14.14 14.98
N ARG A 161 13.14 12.96 15.14
CA ARG A 161 13.85 11.76 15.64
C ARG A 161 14.78 11.11 14.63
N ILE A 162 14.34 10.99 13.38
CA ILE A 162 15.06 10.28 12.32
C ILE A 162 15.82 11.28 11.44
N GLY A 163 15.14 12.33 11.02
CA GLY A 163 15.74 13.39 10.20
C GLY A 163 16.73 14.27 10.98
N ARG A 164 16.63 14.30 12.32
CA ARG A 164 17.45 15.16 13.20
C ARG A 164 17.36 16.65 12.85
N PHE A 165 16.18 17.06 12.38
CA PHE A 165 15.85 18.47 12.18
C PHE A 165 15.41 19.10 13.51
N GLU A 166 15.79 20.35 13.71
CA GLU A 166 15.38 21.15 14.86
C GLU A 166 13.90 21.53 14.76
N ASP A 167 13.27 21.81 15.91
CA ASP A 167 11.84 22.11 15.98
C ASP A 167 11.44 23.27 15.06
N ALA A 168 12.23 24.35 15.07
CA ALA A 168 11.99 25.56 14.27
C ALA A 168 12.08 25.28 12.76
N GLU A 169 13.02 24.45 12.31
CA GLU A 169 13.18 24.08 10.89
C GLU A 169 11.94 23.30 10.41
N VAL A 170 11.44 22.38 11.23
CA VAL A 170 10.24 21.59 10.90
C VAL A 170 9.00 22.48 10.89
N ASP A 171 8.85 23.39 11.87
CA ASP A 171 7.71 24.29 11.98
C ASP A 171 7.59 25.28 10.81
N GLU A 172 8.71 25.70 10.24
CA GLU A 172 8.74 26.63 9.11
C GLU A 172 8.14 26.01 7.83
N VAL A 173 8.47 24.73 7.59
CA VAL A 173 8.21 24.07 6.30
C VAL A 173 7.04 23.08 6.35
N LEU A 174 6.68 22.53 7.52
CA LEU A 174 5.59 21.56 7.65
C LEU A 174 4.22 22.24 7.66
N ARG A 175 3.37 21.86 6.71
CA ARG A 175 1.98 22.33 6.62
C ARG A 175 1.01 21.39 7.33
N GLU A 176 -0.18 21.90 7.66
CA GLU A 176 -1.28 21.07 8.15
C GLU A 176 -1.70 20.03 7.12
N MET A 177 -2.12 18.84 7.57
CA MET A 177 -2.50 17.76 6.65
C MET A 177 -3.75 18.10 5.87
N ILE A 178 -3.69 17.96 4.54
CA ILE A 178 -4.86 18.09 3.67
C ILE A 178 -5.74 16.86 3.83
N GLY A 179 -6.92 17.06 4.40
CA GLY A 179 -7.95 16.03 4.58
C GLY A 179 -9.00 15.98 3.45
N MET A 180 -10.07 15.22 3.71
CA MET A 180 -11.25 15.09 2.86
C MET A 180 -12.49 15.69 3.53
N ASN A 181 -13.34 16.37 2.76
CA ASN A 181 -14.64 16.86 3.27
C ASN A 181 -15.58 15.70 3.65
N ASP A 182 -15.56 14.62 2.87
CA ASP A 182 -16.26 13.37 3.17
C ASP A 182 -15.25 12.21 3.14
N PRO A 183 -14.74 11.76 4.30
CA PRO A 183 -13.67 10.76 4.41
C PRO A 183 -14.14 9.30 4.21
N TRP A 184 -15.31 9.10 3.60
CA TRP A 184 -15.90 7.78 3.35
C TRP A 184 -16.00 7.44 1.87
N ALA A 185 -16.27 6.16 1.56
CA ALA A 185 -16.51 5.65 0.21
C ALA A 185 -15.42 6.01 -0.85
N TYR A 186 -14.22 6.38 -0.42
CA TYR A 186 -13.14 6.87 -1.28
C TYR A 186 -12.33 5.73 -1.92
N ARG A 187 -12.32 4.54 -1.29
CA ARG A 187 -11.38 3.48 -1.64
C ARG A 187 -11.83 2.75 -2.88
N ASN A 188 -11.20 3.08 -4.00
CA ASN A 188 -11.51 2.59 -5.33
C ASN A 188 -10.91 1.21 -5.65
N HIS A 189 -9.96 0.73 -4.82
CA HIS A 189 -9.29 -0.57 -4.97
C HIS A 189 -9.41 -1.41 -3.70
N MET A 190 -10.17 -2.50 -3.82
CA MET A 190 -10.42 -3.48 -2.77
C MET A 190 -9.81 -4.83 -3.14
N ARG A 191 -9.16 -5.48 -2.16
CA ARG A 191 -8.66 -6.85 -2.29
C ARG A 191 -9.22 -7.70 -1.17
N PHE A 192 -10.19 -8.54 -1.50
CA PHE A 192 -10.87 -9.41 -0.56
C PHE A 192 -10.25 -10.81 -0.54
N THR A 193 -10.30 -11.46 0.61
CA THR A 193 -10.07 -12.89 0.74
C THR A 193 -11.37 -13.65 0.46
N VAL A 194 -11.26 -14.74 -0.29
CA VAL A 194 -12.40 -15.60 -0.63
C VAL A 194 -12.16 -17.00 -0.07
N ARG A 195 -13.11 -17.50 0.72
CA ARG A 195 -13.08 -18.84 1.29
C ARG A 195 -13.66 -19.88 0.34
N ARG A 196 -13.42 -21.16 0.66
CA ARG A 196 -13.87 -22.30 -0.15
C ARG A 196 -15.40 -22.44 -0.23
N ASP A 197 -16.12 -21.95 0.77
CA ASP A 197 -17.58 -21.84 0.82
C ASP A 197 -18.11 -20.66 0.00
N GLY A 198 -17.23 -19.78 -0.47
CA GLY A 198 -17.56 -18.61 -1.28
C GLY A 198 -17.76 -17.34 -0.44
N ASP A 199 -17.55 -17.41 0.88
CA ASP A 199 -17.58 -16.22 1.72
C ASP A 199 -16.41 -15.29 1.38
N ILE A 200 -16.70 -14.00 1.35
CA ILE A 200 -15.80 -12.92 0.96
C ILE A 200 -15.67 -11.96 2.14
N GLY A 201 -14.44 -11.53 2.39
CA GLY A 201 -14.15 -10.59 3.48
C GLY A 201 -12.66 -10.37 3.66
N PHE A 202 -12.24 -10.12 4.89
CA PHE A 202 -10.85 -9.82 5.26
C PHE A 202 -10.31 -10.81 6.29
N MET A 203 -9.10 -10.57 6.76
CA MET A 203 -8.56 -11.23 7.94
C MET A 203 -8.81 -10.34 9.16
N GLU A 204 -9.13 -10.96 10.29
CA GLU A 204 -9.21 -10.26 11.57
C GLU A 204 -7.83 -9.69 11.94
N HIS A 205 -7.85 -8.47 12.46
CA HIS A 205 -6.68 -7.71 12.91
C HIS A 205 -5.81 -8.53 13.87
N GLY A 206 -4.50 -8.56 13.62
CA GLY A 206 -3.55 -9.32 14.43
C GLY A 206 -3.68 -10.85 14.36
N THR A 207 -4.52 -11.41 13.49
CA THR A 207 -4.70 -12.88 13.39
C THR A 207 -4.76 -13.38 11.95
N HIS A 208 -4.88 -14.70 11.78
CA HIS A 208 -5.16 -15.36 10.50
C HIS A 208 -6.60 -15.88 10.40
N ARG A 209 -7.50 -15.39 11.27
CA ARG A 209 -8.91 -15.76 11.24
C ARG A 209 -9.63 -14.94 10.18
N PHE A 210 -10.49 -15.61 9.41
CA PHE A 210 -11.29 -14.95 8.39
C PHE A 210 -12.44 -14.18 9.04
N LEU A 211 -12.66 -12.96 8.56
CA LEU A 211 -13.79 -12.11 8.89
C LEU A 211 -14.63 -11.92 7.63
N ARG A 212 -15.84 -12.48 7.62
CA ARG A 212 -16.82 -12.15 6.59
C ARG A 212 -17.20 -10.67 6.73
N VAL A 213 -17.27 -9.99 5.60
CA VAL A 213 -17.68 -8.58 5.52
C VAL A 213 -18.73 -8.45 4.43
N ASP A 214 -19.87 -7.87 4.77
CA ASP A 214 -20.97 -7.66 3.81
C ASP A 214 -21.04 -6.20 3.31
N HIS A 215 -20.40 -5.26 4.04
CA HIS A 215 -20.25 -3.86 3.64
C HIS A 215 -18.96 -3.25 4.20
N CYS A 216 -18.31 -2.35 3.46
CA CYS A 216 -17.15 -1.60 3.92
C CYS A 216 -17.37 -0.11 3.70
N GLU A 217 -17.44 0.67 4.79
CA GLU A 217 -17.77 2.11 4.77
C GLU A 217 -16.78 2.98 3.98
N ILE A 218 -15.51 2.58 3.93
CA ILE A 218 -14.49 3.32 3.16
C ILE A 218 -14.43 2.86 1.69
N ALA A 219 -15.04 1.72 1.34
CA ALA A 219 -14.98 1.20 -0.01
C ALA A 219 -15.95 1.94 -0.94
N ASN A 220 -15.53 2.14 -2.19
CA ASN A 220 -16.39 2.71 -3.21
C ASN A 220 -17.71 1.91 -3.33
N PRO A 221 -18.87 2.57 -3.55
CA PRO A 221 -20.17 1.90 -3.60
C PRO A 221 -20.25 0.76 -4.64
N GLU A 222 -19.55 0.89 -5.77
CA GLU A 222 -19.48 -0.16 -6.79
C GLU A 222 -18.70 -1.39 -6.29
N ALA A 223 -17.63 -1.19 -5.52
CA ALA A 223 -16.92 -2.30 -4.90
C ALA A 223 -17.80 -3.05 -3.87
N ASN A 224 -18.59 -2.31 -3.09
CA ASN A 224 -19.59 -2.91 -2.19
C ASN A 224 -20.71 -3.62 -2.97
N ARG A 225 -21.12 -3.12 -4.14
CA ARG A 225 -22.08 -3.81 -5.03
C ARG A 225 -21.51 -5.15 -5.51
N VAL A 226 -20.26 -5.18 -5.95
CA VAL A 226 -19.57 -6.41 -6.36
C VAL A 226 -19.47 -7.40 -5.19
N LEU A 227 -19.07 -6.94 -4.01
CA LEU A 227 -19.00 -7.75 -2.79
C LEU A 227 -20.33 -8.44 -2.50
N ARG A 228 -21.43 -7.67 -2.38
CA ARG A 228 -22.78 -8.22 -2.11
C ARG A 228 -23.24 -9.20 -3.18
N ASN A 229 -22.98 -8.92 -4.46
CA ASN A 229 -23.41 -9.77 -5.56
C ASN A 229 -22.60 -11.05 -5.72
N ALA A 230 -21.36 -11.09 -5.21
CA ALA A 230 -20.47 -12.24 -5.24
C ALA A 230 -20.50 -13.08 -3.94
N GLN A 231 -20.92 -12.49 -2.82
CA GLN A 231 -20.93 -13.12 -1.49
C GLN A 231 -21.59 -14.50 -1.48
N GLY A 232 -20.87 -15.53 -1.04
CA GLY A 232 -21.36 -16.92 -0.93
C GLY A 232 -21.69 -17.62 -2.26
N ARG A 233 -21.42 -16.98 -3.42
CA ARG A 233 -21.86 -17.45 -4.75
C ARG A 233 -20.73 -17.95 -5.63
N THR A 234 -19.48 -17.65 -5.29
CA THR A 234 -18.32 -17.99 -6.12
C THR A 234 -17.67 -19.32 -5.71
N MET A 235 -16.92 -19.93 -6.63
CA MET A 235 -16.08 -21.11 -6.40
C MET A 235 -14.63 -20.83 -6.83
N GLN A 236 -13.69 -21.61 -6.27
CA GLN A 236 -12.32 -21.74 -6.79
C GLN A 236 -11.52 -20.43 -6.95
N THR A 237 -11.73 -19.46 -6.06
CA THR A 237 -10.96 -18.21 -6.01
C THR A 237 -10.49 -18.00 -4.57
N LYS A 238 -9.20 -17.64 -4.37
CA LYS A 238 -8.66 -17.33 -3.04
C LYS A 238 -8.68 -15.84 -2.71
N GLN A 239 -8.71 -15.00 -3.75
CA GLN A 239 -8.60 -13.55 -3.67
C GLN A 239 -9.49 -12.93 -4.74
N LEU A 240 -10.23 -11.88 -4.37
CA LEU A 240 -11.05 -11.09 -5.29
C LEU A 240 -10.57 -9.65 -5.24
N THR A 241 -10.05 -9.16 -6.35
CA THR A 241 -9.69 -7.76 -6.55
C THR A 241 -10.83 -7.05 -7.26
N VAL A 242 -11.24 -5.92 -6.72
CA VAL A 242 -12.19 -5.00 -7.34
C VAL A 242 -11.53 -3.64 -7.43
N ARG A 243 -11.41 -3.10 -8.64
CA ARG A 243 -11.00 -1.73 -8.90
C ARG A 243 -12.13 -0.99 -9.58
N VAL A 244 -12.31 0.26 -9.24
CA VAL A 244 -13.36 1.13 -9.76
C VAL A 244 -12.71 2.41 -10.24
N GLY A 245 -13.03 2.84 -11.46
CA GLY A 245 -12.77 4.21 -11.87
C GLY A 245 -13.90 5.08 -11.35
N GLU A 246 -13.63 5.87 -10.33
CA GLU A 246 -14.61 6.72 -9.66
C GLU A 246 -15.23 7.73 -10.63
N HIS A 247 -14.44 8.28 -11.55
CA HIS A 247 -14.89 9.27 -12.52
C HIS A 247 -15.30 8.64 -13.85
N SER A 248 -14.71 7.51 -14.24
CA SER A 248 -15.07 6.80 -15.48
C SER A 248 -16.34 5.93 -15.34
N GLY A 249 -16.66 5.48 -14.13
CA GLY A 249 -17.68 4.47 -13.86
C GLY A 249 -17.30 3.04 -14.27
N GLU A 250 -16.10 2.83 -14.82
CA GLU A 250 -15.62 1.50 -15.16
C GLU A 250 -15.20 0.70 -13.93
N SER A 251 -15.25 -0.62 -14.02
CA SER A 251 -14.72 -1.48 -12.97
C SER A 251 -13.98 -2.69 -13.52
N LEU A 252 -12.93 -3.09 -12.82
CA LEU A 252 -12.18 -4.32 -13.04
C LEU A 252 -12.41 -5.25 -11.86
N VAL A 253 -12.85 -6.47 -12.17
CA VAL A 253 -13.03 -7.53 -11.19
C VAL A 253 -12.18 -8.72 -11.60
N GLN A 254 -11.20 -9.08 -10.78
CA GLN A 254 -10.25 -10.18 -11.04
C GLN A 254 -10.17 -11.13 -9.83
N PRO A 255 -10.04 -12.46 -10.03
CA PRO A 255 -10.01 -13.14 -11.32
C PRO A 255 -11.40 -13.19 -11.99
N LYS A 256 -11.47 -13.76 -13.21
CA LYS A 256 -12.76 -14.18 -13.80
C LYS A 256 -13.47 -15.12 -12.84
N LEU A 257 -14.63 -14.69 -12.34
CA LEU A 257 -15.39 -15.41 -11.33
C LEU A 257 -16.01 -16.68 -11.91
N ARG A 258 -15.91 -17.77 -11.16
CA ARG A 258 -16.64 -19.02 -11.40
C ARG A 258 -17.78 -19.11 -10.40
N TRP A 259 -19.01 -19.27 -10.89
CA TRP A 259 -20.21 -19.32 -10.07
C TRP A 259 -20.52 -20.74 -9.61
N ARG A 260 -21.06 -20.88 -8.39
CA ARG A 260 -21.66 -22.13 -7.91
C ARG A 260 -22.86 -22.49 -8.78
N PRO A 261 -23.10 -23.80 -9.05
CA PRO A 261 -24.33 -24.25 -9.71
C PRO A 261 -25.57 -23.69 -9.00
N GLY A 262 -26.51 -23.11 -9.76
CA GLY A 262 -27.74 -22.52 -9.23
C GLY A 262 -27.59 -21.19 -8.47
N ARG A 263 -26.37 -20.65 -8.31
CA ARG A 263 -26.11 -19.40 -7.57
C ARG A 263 -25.28 -18.42 -8.41
N ARG A 264 -25.80 -18.02 -9.57
CA ARG A 264 -25.15 -17.01 -10.42
C ARG A 264 -25.32 -15.61 -9.82
N GLY A 265 -24.26 -14.82 -9.82
CA GLY A 265 -24.31 -13.39 -9.51
C GLY A 265 -24.26 -12.54 -10.77
N ASN A 266 -24.70 -11.28 -10.65
CA ASN A 266 -24.60 -10.29 -11.71
C ASN A 266 -23.33 -9.45 -11.53
N VAL A 267 -22.17 -10.07 -11.80
CA VAL A 267 -20.85 -9.41 -11.72
C VAL A 267 -20.05 -9.73 -12.97
N ARG A 268 -19.72 -8.70 -13.75
CA ARG A 268 -18.76 -8.79 -14.85
C ARG A 268 -17.35 -8.93 -14.26
N SER A 269 -16.62 -9.96 -14.68
CA SER A 269 -15.28 -10.29 -14.16
C SER A 269 -14.35 -10.81 -15.26
N GLY A 270 -13.04 -10.72 -15.03
CA GLY A 270 -11.99 -11.11 -15.98
C GLY A 270 -11.47 -9.98 -16.87
N GLN A 271 -11.86 -8.72 -16.62
CA GLN A 271 -11.35 -7.52 -17.31
C GLN A 271 -9.84 -7.38 -17.10
N GLN A 272 -9.06 -7.21 -18.15
CA GLN A 272 -7.59 -7.10 -18.03
C GLN A 272 -7.16 -5.72 -17.49
N HIS A 273 -7.90 -4.68 -17.87
CA HIS A 273 -7.73 -3.30 -17.42
C HIS A 273 -9.11 -2.65 -17.19
N TYR A 274 -9.08 -1.50 -16.52
CA TYR A 274 -10.16 -0.52 -16.49
C TYR A 274 -9.57 0.86 -16.80
N HIS A 275 -10.42 1.87 -16.92
CA HIS A 275 -9.98 3.25 -17.01
C HIS A 275 -10.39 4.06 -15.80
N GLU A 276 -9.59 5.05 -15.44
CA GLU A 276 -9.95 6.14 -14.53
C GLU A 276 -9.75 7.48 -15.24
N LEU A 277 -10.47 8.50 -14.80
CA LEU A 277 -10.22 9.89 -15.20
C LEU A 277 -9.67 10.66 -14.01
N LEU A 278 -8.50 11.28 -14.14
CA LEU A 278 -7.97 12.23 -13.15
C LEU A 278 -7.66 13.52 -13.88
N ARG A 279 -8.20 14.65 -13.39
CA ARG A 279 -7.94 15.99 -13.96
C ARG A 279 -8.20 16.08 -15.47
N GLY A 280 -9.20 15.34 -15.97
CA GLY A 280 -9.57 15.30 -17.39
C GLY A 280 -8.75 14.34 -18.25
N ALA A 281 -7.63 13.80 -17.75
CA ALA A 281 -6.85 12.79 -18.45
C ALA A 281 -7.37 11.38 -18.17
N ARG A 282 -7.33 10.53 -19.20
CA ARG A 282 -7.80 9.14 -19.13
C ARG A 282 -6.62 8.19 -18.94
N TYR A 283 -6.69 7.37 -17.90
CA TYR A 283 -5.65 6.39 -17.55
C TYR A 283 -6.19 4.97 -17.71
N ARG A 284 -5.58 4.19 -18.60
CA ARG A 284 -5.70 2.74 -18.60
C ARG A 284 -4.88 2.19 -17.43
N VAL A 285 -5.49 1.30 -16.65
CA VAL A 285 -4.84 0.65 -15.50
C VAL A 285 -5.17 -0.83 -15.51
N SER A 286 -4.14 -1.64 -15.63
CA SER A 286 -4.20 -3.10 -15.61
C SER A 286 -4.20 -3.64 -14.18
N SER A 287 -4.72 -4.86 -13.99
CA SER A 287 -4.83 -5.48 -12.66
C SER A 287 -3.52 -5.51 -11.82
N PRO A 288 -2.33 -5.80 -12.39
CA PRO A 288 -1.09 -5.83 -11.62
C PRO A 288 -0.47 -4.44 -11.39
N ALA A 289 -0.84 -3.43 -12.19
CA ALA A 289 -0.26 -2.09 -12.10
C ALA A 289 -0.68 -1.37 -10.82
N PHE A 290 0.20 -0.56 -10.24
CA PHE A 290 -0.15 0.32 -9.14
C PHE A 290 -0.96 1.52 -9.66
N PHE A 291 -1.93 1.95 -8.86
CA PHE A 291 -2.66 3.20 -9.07
C PHE A 291 -3.22 3.67 -7.73
N GLN A 292 -3.37 4.98 -7.57
CA GLN A 292 -3.81 5.58 -6.32
C GLN A 292 -5.22 5.09 -5.95
N VAL A 293 -5.40 4.70 -4.68
CA VAL A 293 -6.63 4.04 -4.23
C VAL A 293 -7.76 5.01 -3.86
N ASN A 294 -7.49 6.31 -3.93
CA ASN A 294 -8.38 7.40 -3.57
C ASN A 294 -8.27 8.46 -4.66
N SER A 295 -9.17 8.42 -5.65
CA SER A 295 -9.08 9.27 -6.85
C SER A 295 -9.13 10.76 -6.48
N ARG A 296 -9.97 11.13 -5.50
CA ARG A 296 -10.12 12.51 -5.03
C ARG A 296 -8.82 13.09 -4.46
N GLN A 297 -8.09 12.32 -3.64
CA GLN A 297 -6.80 12.75 -3.11
C GLN A 297 -5.66 12.59 -4.11
N ALA A 298 -5.75 11.65 -5.04
CA ALA A 298 -4.81 11.54 -6.16
C ALA A 298 -4.82 12.79 -7.04
N GLU A 299 -5.99 13.39 -7.30
CA GLU A 299 -6.09 14.66 -8.03
C GLU A 299 -5.38 15.80 -7.28
N ARG A 300 -5.56 15.90 -5.96
CA ARG A 300 -4.85 16.90 -5.12
C ARG A 300 -3.33 16.68 -5.14
N LEU A 301 -2.90 15.42 -5.05
CA LEU A 301 -1.50 15.04 -5.13
C LEU A 301 -0.90 15.48 -6.48
N ILE A 302 -1.58 15.20 -7.60
CA ILE A 302 -1.17 15.61 -8.95
C ILE A 302 -1.06 17.15 -9.03
N GLU A 303 -2.07 17.88 -8.55
CA GLU A 303 -2.08 19.35 -8.55
C GLU A 303 -0.82 19.92 -7.85
N LEU A 304 -0.52 19.40 -6.65
CA LEU A 304 0.63 19.86 -5.86
C LEU A 304 1.95 19.53 -6.54
N VAL A 305 2.13 18.29 -7.02
CA VAL A 305 3.34 17.85 -7.71
C VAL A 305 3.61 18.72 -8.94
N VAL A 306 2.59 18.92 -9.78
CA VAL A 306 2.70 19.72 -11.01
C VAL A 306 3.00 21.19 -10.68
N ALA A 307 2.30 21.79 -9.72
CA ALA A 307 2.53 23.17 -9.32
C ALA A 307 3.96 23.38 -8.82
N ARG A 308 4.46 22.47 -7.98
CA ARG A 308 5.81 22.53 -7.41
C ARG A 308 6.89 22.32 -8.46
N ALA A 309 6.72 21.34 -9.34
CA ALA A 309 7.67 21.09 -10.43
C ALA A 309 7.74 22.28 -11.40
N ARG A 310 6.60 22.84 -11.80
CA ARG A 310 6.54 23.95 -12.77
C ARG A 310 7.10 25.27 -12.21
N ALA A 311 7.05 25.49 -10.91
CA ALA A 311 7.40 26.77 -10.29
C ALA A 311 8.86 27.22 -10.52
N VAL A 312 9.77 26.34 -10.92
CA VAL A 312 11.16 26.69 -11.29
C VAL A 312 11.39 26.84 -12.80
N GLY A 313 10.32 26.83 -13.60
CA GLY A 313 10.38 26.92 -15.06
C GLY A 313 11.31 25.87 -15.68
N PRO A 314 11.14 24.57 -15.40
CA PRO A 314 12.03 23.53 -15.93
C PRO A 314 11.90 23.43 -17.46
N ARG A 315 13.01 23.10 -18.12
CA ARG A 315 12.99 22.64 -19.51
C ARG A 315 12.70 21.15 -19.55
N LEU A 316 13.33 20.39 -18.66
CA LEU A 316 13.18 18.94 -18.55
C LEU A 316 12.81 18.52 -17.13
N VAL A 317 11.75 17.73 -16.99
CA VAL A 317 11.35 17.07 -15.74
C VAL A 317 11.52 15.55 -15.87
N ALA A 318 12.18 14.92 -14.91
CA ALA A 318 12.20 13.46 -14.78
C ALA A 318 11.13 13.00 -13.79
N ASP A 319 10.19 12.14 -14.22
CA ASP A 319 9.25 11.40 -13.39
C ASP A 319 9.83 10.00 -13.12
N ALA A 320 10.48 9.84 -11.97
CA ALA A 320 11.13 8.61 -11.55
C ALA A 320 10.19 7.76 -10.69
N TYR A 321 10.15 6.45 -10.97
CA TYR A 321 9.10 5.54 -10.48
C TYR A 321 7.71 5.89 -11.04
N SER A 322 7.68 6.32 -12.30
CA SER A 322 6.50 6.90 -12.96
C SER A 322 5.26 5.99 -13.02
N GLY A 323 5.41 4.68 -12.82
CA GLY A 323 4.32 3.72 -12.85
C GLY A 323 3.57 3.75 -14.19
N VAL A 324 2.27 4.06 -14.15
CA VAL A 324 1.43 4.17 -15.35
C VAL A 324 1.47 5.58 -15.99
N GLY A 325 2.38 6.45 -15.53
CA GLY A 325 2.54 7.83 -16.00
C GLY A 325 1.62 8.84 -15.32
N THR A 326 1.20 8.61 -14.06
CA THR A 326 0.22 9.45 -13.36
C THR A 326 0.61 10.92 -13.35
N PHE A 327 1.84 11.24 -12.91
CA PHE A 327 2.35 12.60 -12.88
C PHE A 327 2.80 13.06 -14.27
N ALA A 328 3.53 12.21 -15.01
CA ALA A 328 3.99 12.51 -16.37
C ALA A 328 2.88 13.04 -17.29
N VAL A 329 1.68 12.44 -17.28
CA VAL A 329 0.53 12.90 -18.07
C VAL A 329 0.14 14.36 -17.75
N ALA A 330 0.19 14.75 -16.47
CA ALA A 330 -0.17 16.10 -16.06
C ALA A 330 0.98 17.10 -16.26
N LEU A 331 2.22 16.65 -16.07
CA LEU A 331 3.43 17.44 -16.32
C LEU A 331 3.57 17.77 -17.81
N ALA A 332 3.36 16.79 -18.70
CA ALA A 332 3.48 16.94 -20.15
C ALA A 332 2.61 18.06 -20.73
N GLN A 333 1.53 18.42 -20.06
CA GLN A 333 0.63 19.51 -20.45
C GLN A 333 1.16 20.91 -20.12
N VAL A 334 2.16 21.02 -19.23
CA VAL A 334 2.57 22.31 -18.65
C VAL A 334 4.09 22.54 -18.58
N VAL A 335 4.92 21.53 -18.89
CA VAL A 335 6.37 21.66 -19.02
C VAL A 335 6.82 21.30 -20.44
N PRO A 336 7.97 21.82 -20.92
CA PRO A 336 8.42 21.56 -22.28
C PRO A 336 8.68 20.09 -22.55
N ASP A 337 9.50 19.42 -21.72
CA ASP A 337 9.86 18.00 -21.90
C ASP A 337 9.73 17.22 -20.59
N VAL A 338 9.26 15.97 -20.70
CA VAL A 338 9.20 15.00 -19.59
C VAL A 338 9.93 13.72 -19.97
N VAL A 339 10.70 13.19 -19.04
CA VAL A 339 11.27 11.84 -19.12
C VAL A 339 10.65 10.98 -18.04
N THR A 340 10.16 9.79 -18.38
CA THR A 340 9.63 8.83 -17.40
C THR A 340 10.58 7.66 -17.22
N ILE A 341 10.81 7.21 -15.99
CA ILE A 341 11.60 6.02 -15.69
C ILE A 341 10.74 5.03 -14.90
N GLU A 342 10.57 3.80 -15.42
CA GLU A 342 9.80 2.74 -14.78
C GLU A 342 10.39 1.35 -15.07
N ALA A 343 10.56 0.53 -14.04
CA ALA A 343 11.15 -0.81 -14.15
C ALA A 343 10.10 -1.92 -14.37
N SER A 344 8.87 -1.71 -13.91
CA SER A 344 7.75 -2.64 -14.05
C SER A 344 7.22 -2.62 -15.47
N SER A 345 7.43 -3.72 -16.20
CA SER A 345 6.87 -3.89 -17.55
C SER A 345 5.35 -3.71 -17.57
N ALA A 346 4.64 -4.26 -16.59
CA ALA A 346 3.17 -4.15 -16.53
C ALA A 346 2.67 -2.71 -16.34
N ALA A 347 3.42 -1.87 -15.60
CA ALA A 347 3.09 -0.45 -15.47
C ALA A 347 3.52 0.32 -16.72
N GLY A 348 4.68 -0.04 -17.29
CA GLY A 348 5.17 0.47 -18.57
C GLY A 348 4.18 0.27 -19.71
N ASP A 349 3.59 -0.92 -19.85
CA ASP A 349 2.59 -1.22 -20.90
C ASP A 349 1.39 -0.28 -20.81
N ASP A 350 0.91 0.03 -19.61
CA ASP A 350 -0.16 1.00 -19.37
C ASP A 350 0.29 2.43 -19.64
N ALA A 351 1.50 2.79 -19.20
CA ALA A 351 2.10 4.09 -19.47
C ALA A 351 2.23 4.35 -20.99
N GLU A 352 2.44 3.32 -21.80
CA GLU A 352 2.46 3.45 -23.27
C GLU A 352 1.18 4.03 -23.82
N VAL A 353 0.05 3.49 -23.37
CA VAL A 353 -1.26 3.94 -23.83
C VAL A 353 -1.61 5.29 -23.23
N ASN A 354 -1.26 5.51 -21.96
CA ASN A 354 -1.58 6.75 -21.26
C ASN A 354 -0.77 7.95 -21.79
N LEU A 355 0.48 7.71 -22.22
CA LEU A 355 1.41 8.75 -22.67
C LEU A 355 1.44 8.92 -24.20
N ALA A 356 0.85 7.99 -24.97
CA ALA A 356 0.78 8.09 -26.44
C ALA A 356 0.26 9.44 -26.99
N PRO A 357 -0.66 10.16 -26.32
CA PRO A 357 -1.10 11.47 -26.80
C PRO A 357 -0.09 12.62 -26.62
N TYR A 358 1.06 12.40 -25.96
CA TYR A 358 2.00 13.44 -25.58
C TYR A 358 3.36 13.25 -26.28
N ASP A 359 3.60 14.05 -27.31
CA ASP A 359 4.83 13.97 -28.11
C ASP A 359 6.10 14.43 -27.36
N ASN A 360 5.92 15.17 -26.26
CA ASN A 360 6.99 15.69 -25.42
C ASN A 360 7.35 14.79 -24.22
N VAL A 361 6.97 13.51 -24.27
CA VAL A 361 7.30 12.53 -23.23
C VAL A 361 8.22 11.45 -23.78
N ARG A 362 9.43 11.37 -23.24
CA ARG A 362 10.37 10.28 -23.52
C ARG A 362 10.31 9.22 -22.43
N ARG A 363 9.85 8.03 -22.78
CA ARG A 363 9.74 6.89 -21.86
C ARG A 363 11.03 6.07 -21.81
N ILE A 364 11.43 5.66 -20.61
CA ILE A 364 12.56 4.76 -20.36
C ILE A 364 12.11 3.61 -19.48
N THR A 365 12.36 2.38 -19.93
CA THR A 365 12.16 1.17 -19.13
C THR A 365 13.47 0.77 -18.47
N GLY A 366 13.49 0.75 -17.14
CA GLY A 366 14.69 0.44 -16.36
C GLY A 366 14.58 0.89 -14.91
N THR A 367 15.57 0.54 -14.12
CA THR A 367 15.67 0.99 -12.72
C THR A 367 16.08 2.45 -12.66
N VAL A 368 15.61 3.18 -11.64
CA VAL A 368 15.93 4.61 -11.49
C VAL A 368 17.43 4.79 -11.23
N GLU A 369 18.01 3.87 -10.45
CA GLU A 369 19.42 3.79 -10.09
C GLU A 369 20.34 3.72 -11.34
N GLU A 370 19.90 3.04 -12.40
CA GLU A 370 20.68 2.92 -13.64
C GLU A 370 20.38 4.06 -14.63
N GLN A 371 19.12 4.45 -14.75
CA GLN A 371 18.66 5.32 -15.84
C GLN A 371 18.77 6.80 -15.52
N LEU A 372 18.56 7.22 -14.26
CA LEU A 372 18.62 8.62 -13.88
C LEU A 372 20.02 9.23 -14.06
N PRO A 373 21.13 8.59 -13.62
CA PRO A 373 22.47 9.12 -13.84
C PRO A 373 22.86 9.19 -15.32
N ALA A 374 22.28 8.31 -16.15
CA ALA A 374 22.58 8.19 -17.58
C ALA A 374 21.82 9.23 -18.45
N LEU A 375 20.93 10.04 -17.87
CA LEU A 375 20.20 11.04 -18.63
C LEU A 375 21.13 12.14 -19.19
N ASN A 376 20.97 12.43 -20.47
CA ASN A 376 21.60 13.57 -21.13
C ASN A 376 20.60 14.21 -22.11
N PRO A 377 20.21 15.49 -21.94
CA PRO A 377 20.60 16.37 -20.84
C PRO A 377 20.09 15.88 -19.48
N GLN A 378 20.75 16.32 -18.41
CA GLN A 378 20.27 16.12 -17.04
C GLN A 378 18.97 16.94 -16.81
N PRO A 379 18.01 16.43 -16.01
CA PRO A 379 16.76 17.12 -15.75
C PRO A 379 16.95 18.34 -14.84
N ASP A 380 16.12 19.38 -15.02
CA ASP A 380 16.09 20.52 -14.10
C ASP A 380 15.34 20.17 -12.79
N VAL A 381 14.36 19.28 -12.90
CA VAL A 381 13.50 18.82 -11.79
C VAL A 381 13.39 17.31 -11.81
N VAL A 382 13.47 16.69 -10.64
CA VAL A 382 13.16 15.26 -10.46
C VAL A 382 11.94 15.13 -9.57
N VAL A 383 10.90 14.46 -10.07
CA VAL A 383 9.77 13.97 -9.27
C VAL A 383 10.06 12.52 -8.90
N VAL A 384 9.91 12.17 -7.63
CA VAL A 384 10.10 10.79 -7.14
C VAL A 384 8.88 10.35 -6.33
N ASP A 385 8.38 9.14 -6.59
CA ASP A 385 7.39 8.43 -5.77
C ASP A 385 7.88 7.00 -5.48
N PRO A 386 8.92 6.85 -4.63
CA PRO A 386 9.58 5.56 -4.42
C PRO A 386 8.73 4.58 -3.60
N PRO A 387 9.10 3.29 -3.59
CA PRO A 387 8.49 2.33 -2.67
C PRO A 387 8.73 2.71 -1.20
N ARG A 388 8.01 2.06 -0.27
CA ARG A 388 8.10 2.30 1.19
C ARG A 388 9.52 2.29 1.79
N ALA A 389 10.48 1.65 1.12
CA ALA A 389 11.88 1.65 1.56
C ALA A 389 12.57 3.02 1.45
N GLY A 390 11.95 3.97 0.74
CA GLY A 390 12.53 5.26 0.35
C GLY A 390 13.43 5.13 -0.88
N LEU A 391 14.23 6.17 -1.12
CA LEU A 391 15.23 6.18 -2.19
C LEU A 391 16.47 5.36 -1.79
N ASP A 392 17.09 4.74 -2.79
CA ASP A 392 18.46 4.25 -2.63
C ASP A 392 19.42 5.44 -2.45
N ALA A 393 20.48 5.26 -1.65
CA ALA A 393 21.44 6.32 -1.38
C ALA A 393 22.12 6.82 -2.67
N SER A 394 22.38 5.92 -3.62
CA SER A 394 22.99 6.25 -4.91
C SER A 394 22.14 7.21 -5.75
N ILE A 395 20.81 7.17 -5.63
CA ILE A 395 19.91 8.11 -6.33
C ILE A 395 20.02 9.50 -5.72
N ILE A 396 20.06 9.59 -4.39
CA ILE A 396 20.22 10.87 -3.69
C ILE A 396 21.57 11.49 -4.06
N GLU A 397 22.64 10.70 -4.02
CA GLU A 397 24.00 11.10 -4.45
C GLU A 397 24.00 11.59 -5.90
N THR A 398 23.38 10.84 -6.82
CA THR A 398 23.24 11.24 -8.24
C THR A 398 22.57 12.59 -8.38
N VAL A 399 21.48 12.85 -7.65
CA VAL A 399 20.76 14.12 -7.73
C VAL A 399 21.59 15.25 -7.12
N VAL A 400 22.25 15.00 -5.98
CA VAL A 400 23.16 15.94 -5.32
C VAL A 400 24.28 16.38 -6.26
N ASP A 401 24.92 15.43 -6.94
CA ASP A 401 26.05 15.65 -7.86
C ASP A 401 25.65 16.15 -9.27
N SER A 402 24.35 16.36 -9.52
CA SER A 402 23.82 16.83 -10.81
C SER A 402 23.45 18.32 -10.81
N ASP A 403 23.00 18.82 -11.96
CA ASP A 403 22.44 20.18 -12.11
C ASP A 403 20.95 20.28 -11.71
N VAL A 404 20.36 19.23 -11.12
CA VAL A 404 18.96 19.26 -10.68
C VAL A 404 18.75 20.40 -9.69
N ARG A 405 17.81 21.30 -10.00
CA ARG A 405 17.53 22.49 -9.19
C ARG A 405 16.45 22.24 -8.14
N ARG A 406 15.55 21.29 -8.40
CA ARG A 406 14.45 20.96 -7.49
C ARG A 406 14.10 19.48 -7.50
N VAL A 407 13.77 18.95 -6.33
CA VAL A 407 13.20 17.61 -6.15
C VAL A 407 11.79 17.75 -5.60
N VAL A 408 10.83 17.05 -6.20
CA VAL A 408 9.48 16.89 -5.65
C VAL A 408 9.33 15.43 -5.20
N TYR A 409 9.40 15.20 -3.90
CA TYR A 409 9.39 13.88 -3.29
C TYR A 409 8.00 13.55 -2.75
N VAL A 410 7.34 12.56 -3.32
CA VAL A 410 6.11 11.93 -2.79
C VAL A 410 6.47 10.70 -1.95
N SER A 411 5.97 10.58 -0.72
CA SER A 411 6.26 9.44 0.14
C SER A 411 5.05 8.99 0.96
N CYS A 412 4.86 7.68 1.01
CA CYS A 412 3.87 7.02 1.86
C CYS A 412 4.43 6.57 3.23
N ASP A 413 5.70 6.87 3.54
CA ASP A 413 6.37 6.54 4.80
C ASP A 413 7.19 7.74 5.32
N PRO A 414 6.71 8.42 6.39
CA PRO A 414 7.40 9.58 6.96
C PRO A 414 8.79 9.26 7.55
N ALA A 415 9.04 8.02 7.97
CA ALA A 415 10.32 7.65 8.59
C ALA A 415 11.44 7.52 7.55
N THR A 416 11.18 6.85 6.43
CA THR A 416 12.14 6.79 5.32
C THR A 416 12.28 8.12 4.61
N LEU A 417 11.18 8.89 4.49
CA LEU A 417 11.23 10.28 4.04
C LEU A 417 12.20 11.11 4.90
N ALA A 418 12.05 11.10 6.23
CA ALA A 418 12.92 11.87 7.13
C ALA A 418 14.41 11.54 6.95
N ARG A 419 14.73 10.24 6.81
CA ARG A 419 16.09 9.75 6.52
C ARG A 419 16.62 10.32 5.20
N ASP A 420 15.82 10.27 4.15
CA ASP A 420 16.25 10.68 2.81
C ASP A 420 16.37 12.21 2.70
N LEU A 421 15.45 12.96 3.32
CA LEU A 421 15.54 14.42 3.42
C LEU A 421 16.83 14.86 4.13
N ARG A 422 17.23 14.20 5.21
CA ARG A 422 18.51 14.51 5.88
C ARG A 422 19.70 14.40 4.92
N ARG A 423 19.73 13.35 4.10
CA ARG A 423 20.80 13.14 3.10
C ARG A 423 20.80 14.22 2.02
N PHE A 424 19.64 14.63 1.53
CA PHE A 424 19.55 15.74 0.58
C PHE A 424 20.03 17.06 1.20
N VAL A 425 19.64 17.35 2.44
CA VAL A 425 20.06 18.58 3.12
C VAL A 425 21.56 18.58 3.42
N ASP A 426 22.12 17.44 3.82
CA ASP A 426 23.58 17.26 3.93
C ASP A 426 24.30 17.45 2.59
N GLY A 427 23.63 17.13 1.48
CA GLY A 427 24.11 17.29 0.11
C GLY A 427 23.84 18.67 -0.53
N GLY A 428 23.44 19.68 0.25
CA GLY A 428 23.27 21.05 -0.27
C GLY A 428 21.90 21.35 -0.86
N PHE A 429 20.86 20.63 -0.47
CA PHE A 429 19.47 21.05 -0.70
C PHE A 429 18.88 21.69 0.56
N THR A 430 17.83 22.49 0.39
CA THR A 430 16.97 22.97 1.46
C THR A 430 15.56 22.44 1.27
N ILE A 431 14.85 22.20 2.37
CA ILE A 431 13.43 21.83 2.32
C ILE A 431 12.63 23.12 2.17
N ALA A 432 11.93 23.29 1.05
CA ALA A 432 11.10 24.47 0.82
C ALA A 432 9.71 24.31 1.46
N GLU A 433 9.12 23.11 1.39
CA GLU A 433 7.82 22.82 1.97
C GLU A 433 7.59 21.31 2.15
N MET A 434 6.90 20.92 3.22
CA MET A 434 6.35 19.57 3.43
C MET A 434 4.84 19.64 3.60
N GLN A 435 4.09 18.95 2.73
CA GLN A 435 2.64 18.89 2.76
C GLN A 435 2.17 17.44 2.96
N PRO A 436 1.74 17.07 4.17
CA PRO A 436 1.04 15.81 4.37
C PRO A 436 -0.34 15.83 3.73
N ILE A 437 -0.77 14.71 3.17
CA ILE A 437 -2.12 14.48 2.63
C ILE A 437 -2.68 13.21 3.26
N ASP A 438 -3.93 13.27 3.68
CA ASP A 438 -4.67 12.11 4.11
C ASP A 438 -5.21 11.33 2.90
N MET A 439 -4.32 10.58 2.24
CA MET A 439 -4.68 9.66 1.15
C MET A 439 -5.57 8.50 1.64
N PHE A 440 -5.49 8.17 2.94
CA PHE A 440 -6.15 7.00 3.53
C PHE A 440 -6.87 7.35 4.86
N PRO A 441 -7.98 8.12 4.80
CA PRO A 441 -8.79 8.40 5.98
C PRO A 441 -9.16 7.15 6.79
N HIS A 442 -9.26 7.31 8.11
CA HIS A 442 -9.54 6.26 9.09
C HIS A 442 -8.46 5.17 9.23
N THR A 443 -7.34 5.31 8.52
CA THR A 443 -6.17 4.44 8.66
C THR A 443 -5.00 5.21 9.25
N GLN A 444 -3.98 4.50 9.71
CA GLN A 444 -2.72 5.10 10.18
C GLN A 444 -1.82 5.67 9.07
N HIS A 445 -2.12 5.39 7.80
CA HIS A 445 -1.22 5.75 6.70
C HIS A 445 -1.20 7.25 6.44
N ILE A 446 -0.03 7.74 6.01
CA ILE A 446 0.25 9.15 5.74
C ILE A 446 0.92 9.19 4.37
N GLU A 447 0.42 10.05 3.50
CA GLU A 447 1.11 10.45 2.27
C GLU A 447 1.71 11.84 2.52
N CYS A 448 2.90 12.11 2.01
CA CYS A 448 3.55 13.41 2.16
C CYS A 448 4.23 13.81 0.85
N ILE A 449 4.08 15.07 0.46
CA ILE A 449 4.87 15.65 -0.63
C ILE A 449 5.82 16.68 -0.06
N THR A 450 7.10 16.52 -0.33
CA THR A 450 8.15 17.45 0.05
C THR A 450 8.78 18.08 -1.18
N THR A 451 8.94 19.40 -1.17
CA THR A 451 9.70 20.13 -2.17
C THR A 451 11.07 20.43 -1.60
N LEU A 452 12.12 20.05 -2.32
CA LEU A 452 13.49 20.44 -2.01
C LEU A 452 14.04 21.32 -3.14
N ASP A 453 14.74 22.37 -2.76
CA ASP A 453 15.45 23.26 -3.69
C ASP A 453 16.95 23.13 -3.46
N ARG A 454 17.74 23.23 -4.51
CA ARG A 454 19.20 23.34 -4.36
C ARG A 454 19.50 24.64 -3.60
N ALA A 455 20.33 24.54 -2.56
CA ALA A 455 20.78 25.71 -1.83
C ALA A 455 21.58 26.63 -2.77
N GLU A 456 21.41 27.94 -2.61
CA GLU A 456 22.18 28.95 -3.35
C GLU A 456 23.66 28.97 -2.98
#